data_AF-A0A8B6XA15-F1
#
_entry.id   AF-A0A8B6XA15-F1
#
_cell.length_a   1.000
_cell.length_b   1.000
_cell.length_c   1.000
_cell.angle_alpha   90.00
_cell.angle_beta   90.00
_cell.angle_gamma   90.00
#
_symmetry.space_group_name_H-M   'P 1'
#
loop_
_entity.id
_entity.type
_entity.pdbx_description
1 polymer ?
#
loop_
_entity_poly.entity_id
_entity_poly.type
_entity_poly.pdbx_seq_one_letter_code
_entity_poly.pdbx_strand_id
1 'polypeptide(L)'
;MTSLIVDPAVVAADQQGAARPPLNIAGGELGARLAGLDAGWPPRPAIYKVPRSGDGRGLFGGDGVPRQESVEAERLHRKQRLAASFRLFARNDYDYGGAGHITARDPERTDHFWVNPAGVYFGHVKVSNLILVNHHGEIVEGDGHLNRAAFAIHSELHKARPDVIAAAHSHAIWGKAFSAQSRLLAPISQDATAFYDDHVLFDDYTGVVLDSSEGERIAAALGNKKAAILRNHGLLTVGTSVESAVWWYIAAENAAKTQLLSEAAGPIRPLDHDIATHTHGQVGNEIGGWFSFQSLWDRVVREEPDFLE
;
A
#
# COMPACT_ATOMS: atom_id res chain seq x y z
N MET A 1 5.44 45.96 -27.00
CA MET A 1 4.15 46.28 -27.63
C MET A 1 3.68 45.10 -28.46
N THR A 2 2.75 44.31 -27.94
CA THR A 2 1.63 43.72 -28.70
C THR A 2 0.58 43.37 -27.65
N SER A 3 -0.42 44.24 -27.47
CA SER A 3 -1.56 43.97 -26.60
C SER A 3 -2.51 43.05 -27.35
N LEU A 4 -2.89 41.92 -26.76
CA LEU A 4 -4.05 41.16 -27.21
C LEU A 4 -5.30 41.99 -26.90
N ILE A 5 -5.90 42.54 -27.95
CA ILE A 5 -7.19 43.21 -27.92
C ILE A 5 -8.24 42.10 -27.80
N VAL A 6 -8.93 42.05 -26.66
CA VAL A 6 -10.11 41.21 -26.48
C VAL A 6 -11.31 41.96 -27.04
N ASP A 7 -12.07 41.32 -27.92
CA ASP A 7 -13.28 41.86 -28.54
C ASP A 7 -14.34 42.21 -27.48
N PRO A 8 -14.77 43.48 -27.35
CA PRO A 8 -15.77 43.90 -26.37
C PRO A 8 -17.15 43.25 -26.56
N ALA A 9 -17.45 42.64 -27.72
CA ALA A 9 -18.72 41.95 -27.95
C ALA A 9 -18.83 40.60 -27.23
N VAL A 10 -17.70 40.00 -26.82
CA VAL A 10 -17.69 38.70 -26.11
C VAL A 10 -17.94 38.87 -24.61
N VAL A 11 -17.79 40.08 -24.07
CA VAL A 11 -17.96 40.37 -22.62
C VAL A 11 -19.41 40.77 -22.27
N ALA A 12 -20.31 40.92 -23.26
CA ALA A 12 -21.65 41.45 -23.04
C ALA A 12 -22.80 40.40 -23.00
N ALA A 13 -22.50 39.10 -22.99
CA ALA A 13 -23.54 38.05 -22.99
C ALA A 13 -23.79 37.38 -21.63
N ASP A 14 -23.11 37.80 -20.55
CA ASP A 14 -23.18 37.12 -19.24
C ASP A 14 -23.95 37.91 -18.16
N GLN A 15 -24.81 38.86 -18.56
CA GLN A 15 -25.61 39.68 -17.63
C GLN A 15 -27.12 39.63 -17.84
N GLN A 16 -27.66 38.52 -18.35
CA GLN A 16 -29.11 38.28 -18.29
C GLN A 16 -29.37 36.89 -17.70
N GLY A 17 -29.91 36.87 -16.48
CA GLY A 17 -30.26 35.68 -15.72
C GLY A 17 -31.40 34.87 -16.34
N ALA A 18 -31.16 34.29 -17.52
CA ALA A 18 -32.01 33.26 -18.08
C ALA A 18 -31.51 31.89 -17.59
N ALA A 19 -32.36 31.18 -16.84
CA ALA A 19 -32.08 29.80 -16.46
C ALA A 19 -31.82 28.96 -17.72
N ARG A 20 -30.64 28.35 -17.82
CA ARG A 20 -30.35 27.37 -18.87
C ARG A 20 -31.33 26.20 -18.71
N PRO A 21 -32.01 25.75 -19.78
CA PRO A 21 -32.88 24.59 -19.67
C PRO A 21 -32.05 23.36 -19.26
N PRO A 22 -32.61 22.45 -18.45
CA PRO A 22 -31.92 21.22 -18.11
C PRO A 22 -31.61 20.46 -19.39
N LEU A 23 -30.34 20.08 -19.57
CA LEU A 23 -29.92 19.17 -20.62
C LEU A 23 -30.65 17.85 -20.40
N ASN A 24 -31.70 17.60 -21.18
CA ASN A 24 -32.40 16.32 -21.20
C ASN A 24 -31.53 15.32 -21.97
N ILE A 25 -30.66 14.62 -21.23
CA ILE A 25 -29.72 13.63 -21.80
C ILE A 25 -30.42 12.27 -22.05
N ALA A 26 -31.69 12.14 -21.63
CA ALA A 26 -32.47 10.94 -21.84
C ALA A 26 -33.24 11.03 -23.18
N GLY A 27 -32.61 10.55 -24.26
CA GLY A 27 -33.35 10.20 -25.49
C GLY A 27 -32.75 10.59 -26.85
N GLY A 28 -31.56 11.18 -26.91
CA GLY A 28 -30.91 11.55 -28.19
C GLY A 28 -29.75 10.63 -28.60
N GLU A 29 -29.25 10.78 -29.84
CA GLU A 29 -28.06 10.08 -30.38
C GLU A 29 -26.83 10.13 -29.45
N LEU A 30 -26.72 11.15 -28.60
CA LEU A 30 -25.69 11.26 -27.57
C LEU A 30 -25.86 10.23 -26.44
N GLY A 31 -27.11 9.93 -26.04
CA GLY A 31 -27.43 8.89 -25.06
C GLY A 31 -27.17 7.49 -25.61
N ALA A 32 -27.41 7.26 -26.91
CA ALA A 32 -27.04 6.02 -27.59
C ALA A 32 -25.52 5.88 -27.77
N ARG A 33 -24.81 7.00 -28.05
CA ARG A 33 -23.33 7.04 -28.03
C ARG A 33 -22.73 6.79 -26.65
N LEU A 34 -23.35 7.30 -25.58
CA LEU A 34 -22.91 7.05 -24.20
C LEU A 34 -23.22 5.62 -23.74
N ALA A 35 -24.38 5.06 -24.09
CA ALA A 35 -24.70 3.65 -23.83
C ALA A 35 -23.80 2.68 -24.60
N GLY A 36 -23.35 3.06 -25.80
CA GLY A 36 -22.34 2.31 -26.56
C GLY A 36 -20.92 2.39 -25.98
N LEU A 37 -20.62 3.40 -25.15
CA LEU A 37 -19.33 3.53 -24.46
C LEU A 37 -19.26 2.66 -23.18
N ASP A 38 -20.40 2.35 -22.55
CA ASP A 38 -20.45 1.47 -21.38
C ASP A 38 -20.13 -0.01 -21.72
N ALA A 39 -20.30 -0.43 -22.98
CA ALA A 39 -20.00 -1.80 -23.43
C ALA A 39 -18.49 -2.09 -23.60
N GLY A 40 -17.63 -1.07 -23.47
CA GLY A 40 -16.17 -1.19 -23.58
C GLY A 40 -15.38 -0.41 -22.53
N TRP A 41 -16.06 0.18 -21.53
CA TRP A 41 -15.37 0.83 -20.42
C TRP A 41 -14.90 -0.24 -19.43
N PRO A 42 -13.64 -0.21 -18.97
CA PRO A 42 -13.18 -1.12 -17.92
C PRO A 42 -14.06 -0.97 -16.68
N PRO A 43 -14.17 -2.01 -15.83
CA PRO A 43 -14.97 -1.94 -14.61
C PRO A 43 -14.66 -0.65 -13.84
N ARG A 44 -15.72 0.01 -13.35
CA ARG A 44 -15.57 1.29 -12.64
C ARG A 44 -14.55 1.13 -11.50
N PRO A 45 -13.61 2.08 -11.36
CA PRO A 45 -12.64 2.10 -10.26
C PRO A 45 -13.26 1.78 -8.91
N ALA A 46 -12.56 1.00 -8.08
CA ALA A 46 -13.06 0.52 -6.79
C ALA A 46 -13.51 1.68 -5.89
N ILE A 47 -12.90 2.86 -6.03
CA ILE A 47 -13.22 4.03 -5.22
C ILE A 47 -14.68 4.49 -5.33
N TYR A 48 -15.36 4.22 -6.45
CA TYR A 48 -16.77 4.60 -6.62
C TYR A 48 -17.73 3.75 -5.80
N LYS A 49 -17.27 2.64 -5.21
CA LYS A 49 -18.05 1.78 -4.31
C LYS A 49 -17.89 2.16 -2.85
N VAL A 50 -16.95 3.06 -2.52
CA VAL A 50 -16.68 3.47 -1.15
C VAL A 50 -17.78 4.43 -0.70
N PRO A 51 -18.48 4.15 0.42
CA PRO A 51 -19.49 5.06 0.95
C PRO A 51 -18.88 6.45 1.25
N ARG A 52 -19.62 7.51 0.91
CA ARG A 52 -19.26 8.86 1.36
C ARG A 52 -19.56 8.97 2.85
N SER A 53 -18.73 9.68 3.61
CA SER A 53 -19.03 9.98 5.01
C SER A 53 -20.36 10.75 5.10
N GLY A 54 -21.21 10.37 6.06
CA GLY A 54 -22.55 10.96 6.22
C GLY A 54 -22.54 12.45 6.59
N ASP A 55 -21.39 12.97 7.04
CA ASP A 55 -21.19 14.38 7.41
C ASP A 55 -20.72 15.27 6.26
N GLY A 56 -20.51 14.71 5.06
CA GLY A 56 -20.01 15.43 3.89
C GLY A 56 -18.56 15.93 4.00
N ARG A 57 -17.82 15.55 5.07
CA ARG A 57 -16.44 15.98 5.31
C ARG A 57 -15.46 14.91 4.83
N GLY A 58 -15.27 14.85 3.51
CA GLY A 58 -14.10 14.22 2.90
C GLY A 58 -14.10 12.68 2.83
N LEU A 59 -13.11 12.16 2.11
CA LEU A 59 -12.90 10.73 1.82
C LEU A 59 -12.55 9.87 3.06
N PHE A 60 -12.31 10.49 4.22
CA PHE A 60 -11.65 9.86 5.38
C PHE A 60 -12.51 9.81 6.66
N GLY A 61 -13.81 10.08 6.58
CA GLY A 61 -14.73 10.11 7.74
C GLY A 61 -15.36 8.76 8.13
N GLY A 62 -14.73 7.62 7.84
CA GLY A 62 -15.29 6.27 8.06
C GLY A 62 -14.67 5.48 9.24
N ASP A 63 -15.37 4.43 9.68
CA ASP A 63 -15.08 3.54 10.83
C ASP A 63 -13.85 2.60 10.64
N GLY A 64 -12.79 3.07 9.96
CA GLY A 64 -11.59 2.28 9.66
C GLY A 64 -11.66 1.54 8.31
N VAL A 65 -10.76 0.57 8.13
CA VAL A 65 -10.63 -0.19 6.86
C VAL A 65 -11.88 -1.06 6.64
N PRO A 66 -12.53 -1.01 5.46
CA PRO A 66 -13.71 -1.83 5.17
C PRO A 66 -13.44 -3.33 5.27
N ARG A 67 -14.36 -4.07 5.90
CA ARG A 67 -14.35 -5.54 6.00
C ARG A 67 -15.37 -6.16 5.05
N GLN A 68 -15.14 -7.40 4.65
CA GLN A 68 -16.10 -8.15 3.84
C GLN A 68 -17.24 -8.77 4.68
N GLU A 69 -18.36 -9.08 4.04
CA GLU A 69 -19.60 -9.53 4.69
C GLU A 69 -19.51 -10.93 5.33
N SER A 70 -18.58 -11.78 4.87
CA SER A 70 -18.35 -13.12 5.40
C SER A 70 -16.86 -13.43 5.54
N VAL A 71 -16.54 -14.46 6.32
CA VAL A 71 -15.18 -14.96 6.52
C VAL A 71 -14.56 -15.42 5.19
N GLU A 72 -15.34 -16.10 4.35
CA GLU A 72 -14.92 -16.59 3.03
C GLU A 72 -14.64 -15.43 2.08
N ALA A 73 -15.50 -14.40 2.07
CA ALA A 73 -15.31 -13.20 1.28
C ALA A 73 -14.06 -12.42 1.73
N GLU A 74 -13.85 -12.29 3.05
CA GLU A 74 -12.67 -11.64 3.63
C GLU A 74 -11.39 -12.42 3.29
N ARG A 75 -11.43 -13.75 3.32
CA ARG A 75 -10.29 -14.61 2.96
C ARG A 75 -9.93 -14.42 1.50
N LEU A 76 -10.91 -14.49 0.60
CA LEU A 76 -10.68 -14.27 -0.82
C LEU A 76 -10.14 -12.87 -1.09
N HIS A 77 -10.70 -11.84 -0.44
CA HIS A 77 -10.23 -10.46 -0.54
C HIS A 77 -8.75 -10.35 -0.14
N ARG A 78 -8.36 -10.89 1.02
CA ARG A 78 -6.96 -10.88 1.48
C ARG A 78 -6.03 -11.61 0.51
N LYS A 79 -6.42 -12.80 0.02
CA LYS A 79 -5.62 -13.55 -0.97
C LYS A 79 -5.44 -12.76 -2.27
N GLN A 80 -6.50 -12.15 -2.79
CA GLN A 80 -6.44 -11.33 -4.01
C GLN A 80 -5.56 -10.09 -3.83
N ARG A 81 -5.70 -9.39 -2.70
CA ARG A 81 -4.85 -8.23 -2.36
C ARG A 81 -3.40 -8.65 -2.19
N LEU A 82 -3.15 -9.80 -1.59
CA LEU A 82 -1.80 -10.34 -1.41
C LEU A 82 -1.15 -10.67 -2.76
N ALA A 83 -1.84 -11.40 -3.64
CA ALA A 83 -1.34 -11.71 -4.98
C ALA A 83 -1.08 -10.43 -5.81
N ALA A 84 -2.00 -9.46 -5.78
CA ALA A 84 -1.82 -8.15 -6.41
C ALA A 84 -0.58 -7.41 -5.86
N SER A 85 -0.31 -7.54 -4.57
CA SER A 85 0.83 -6.86 -3.93
C SER A 85 2.18 -7.37 -4.42
N PHE A 86 2.30 -8.67 -4.70
CA PHE A 86 3.50 -9.22 -5.34
C PHE A 86 3.66 -8.72 -6.78
N ARG A 87 2.56 -8.62 -7.55
CA ARG A 87 2.60 -7.99 -8.89
C ARG A 87 3.08 -6.54 -8.79
N LEU A 88 2.56 -5.77 -7.84
CA LEU A 88 3.03 -4.40 -7.59
C LEU A 88 4.51 -4.35 -7.18
N PHE A 89 4.99 -5.27 -6.34
CA PHE A 89 6.41 -5.31 -5.97
C PHE A 89 7.30 -5.60 -7.18
N ALA A 90 6.94 -6.57 -8.02
CA ALA A 90 7.65 -6.88 -9.25
C ALA A 90 7.71 -5.68 -10.21
N ARG A 91 6.59 -4.96 -10.38
CA ARG A 91 6.53 -3.77 -11.25
C ARG A 91 7.36 -2.59 -10.76
N ASN A 92 7.66 -2.54 -9.47
CA ASN A 92 8.48 -1.49 -8.88
C ASN A 92 9.95 -1.93 -8.69
N ASP A 93 10.33 -3.08 -9.24
CA ASP A 93 11.67 -3.68 -9.09
C ASP A 93 12.04 -3.90 -7.61
N TYR A 94 11.05 -4.26 -6.79
CA TYR A 94 11.26 -4.54 -5.37
C TYR A 94 11.63 -5.99 -5.10
N ASP A 95 11.48 -6.88 -6.07
CA ASP A 95 11.94 -8.26 -5.99
C ASP A 95 13.46 -8.36 -6.09
N TYR A 96 14.05 -9.36 -5.44
CA TYR A 96 15.48 -9.62 -5.50
C TYR A 96 15.77 -11.11 -5.35
N GLY A 97 15.73 -11.83 -6.47
CA GLY A 97 15.89 -13.28 -6.47
C GLY A 97 14.87 -13.96 -5.56
N GLY A 98 15.33 -14.77 -4.60
CA GLY A 98 14.47 -15.47 -3.63
C GLY A 98 14.16 -14.68 -2.34
N ALA A 99 14.56 -13.41 -2.24
CA ALA A 99 14.32 -12.58 -1.07
C ALA A 99 12.97 -11.85 -1.13
N GLY A 100 12.49 -11.42 0.04
CA GLY A 100 11.22 -10.73 0.20
C GLY A 100 10.03 -11.66 0.37
N HIS A 101 9.02 -11.17 1.07
CA HIS A 101 7.80 -11.89 1.42
C HIS A 101 6.76 -10.90 1.95
N ILE A 102 5.50 -11.23 1.71
CA ILE A 102 4.34 -10.52 2.24
C ILE A 102 3.43 -11.58 2.84
N THR A 103 3.01 -11.37 4.09
CA THR A 103 2.08 -12.27 4.77
C THR A 103 0.74 -11.59 4.99
N ALA A 104 -0.35 -12.36 4.93
CA ALA A 104 -1.68 -11.91 5.30
C ALA A 104 -2.34 -12.94 6.23
N ARG A 105 -2.76 -12.51 7.43
CA ARG A 105 -3.45 -13.34 8.41
C ARG A 105 -4.76 -13.88 7.83
N ASP A 106 -5.04 -15.16 8.03
CA ASP A 106 -6.35 -15.75 7.69
C ASP A 106 -7.44 -15.17 8.60
N PRO A 107 -8.65 -14.85 8.08
CA PRO A 107 -9.70 -14.24 8.90
C PRO A 107 -10.37 -15.21 9.89
N GLU A 108 -10.20 -16.52 9.73
CA GLU A 108 -10.79 -17.54 10.62
C GLU A 108 -9.71 -18.19 11.48
N ARG A 109 -8.65 -18.68 10.83
CA ARG A 109 -7.50 -19.29 11.47
C ARG A 109 -6.49 -18.19 11.79
N THR A 110 -6.78 -17.39 12.81
CA THR A 110 -6.03 -16.15 13.10
C THR A 110 -4.54 -16.35 13.44
N ASP A 111 -4.12 -17.59 13.69
CA ASP A 111 -2.74 -18.07 13.87
C ASP A 111 -2.09 -18.62 12.58
N HIS A 112 -2.75 -18.41 11.43
CA HIS A 112 -2.30 -18.84 10.10
C HIS A 112 -2.19 -17.65 9.14
N PHE A 113 -1.26 -17.76 8.19
CA PHE A 113 -0.87 -16.68 7.30
C PHE A 113 -0.72 -17.16 5.86
N TRP A 114 -1.39 -16.47 4.95
CA TRP A 114 -1.18 -16.59 3.51
C TRP A 114 0.13 -15.92 3.12
N VAL A 115 0.95 -16.58 2.29
CA VAL A 115 2.26 -16.08 1.83
C VAL A 115 2.59 -16.63 0.44
N ASN A 116 3.50 -15.98 -0.28
CA ASN A 116 4.01 -16.50 -1.55
C ASN A 116 4.86 -17.78 -1.35
N PRO A 117 4.83 -18.72 -2.29
CA PRO A 117 5.80 -19.81 -2.33
C PRO A 117 7.21 -19.28 -2.61
N ALA A 118 8.20 -19.85 -1.93
CA ALA A 118 9.60 -19.60 -2.17
C ALA A 118 9.99 -19.99 -3.61
N GLY A 119 10.73 -19.10 -4.28
CA GLY A 119 11.24 -19.32 -5.64
C GLY A 119 10.26 -18.96 -6.75
N VAL A 120 8.99 -18.66 -6.45
CA VAL A 120 8.06 -18.08 -7.43
C VAL A 120 8.39 -16.60 -7.59
N TYR A 121 8.72 -16.19 -8.81
CA TYR A 121 8.89 -14.77 -9.16
C TYR A 121 7.65 -13.99 -8.76
N PHE A 122 7.82 -12.82 -8.13
CA PHE A 122 6.72 -12.01 -7.62
C PHE A 122 5.70 -11.66 -8.72
N GLY A 123 6.16 -11.41 -9.94
CA GLY A 123 5.31 -11.17 -11.10
C GLY A 123 4.53 -12.39 -11.60
N HIS A 124 4.72 -13.58 -11.01
CA HIS A 124 3.97 -14.81 -11.32
C HIS A 124 3.12 -15.31 -10.15
N VAL A 125 3.09 -14.61 -9.01
CA VAL A 125 2.23 -14.99 -7.88
C VAL A 125 0.77 -14.85 -8.29
N LYS A 126 -0.05 -15.83 -7.90
CA LYS A 126 -1.50 -15.91 -8.18
C LYS A 126 -2.25 -16.30 -6.92
N VAL A 127 -3.55 -16.04 -6.86
CA VAL A 127 -4.40 -16.48 -5.74
C VAL A 127 -4.31 -17.99 -5.52
N SER A 128 -4.30 -18.76 -6.61
CA SER A 128 -4.22 -20.23 -6.63
C SER A 128 -2.91 -20.81 -6.11
N ASN A 129 -1.80 -20.07 -6.16
CA ASN A 129 -0.50 -20.58 -5.72
C ASN A 129 -0.02 -20.05 -4.37
N LEU A 130 -0.82 -19.22 -3.68
CA LEU A 130 -0.53 -18.85 -2.30
C LEU A 130 -0.59 -20.08 -1.38
N ILE A 131 0.32 -20.14 -0.42
CA ILE A 131 0.34 -21.17 0.62
C ILE A 131 -0.18 -20.59 1.94
N LEU A 132 -0.87 -21.42 2.73
CA LEU A 132 -1.29 -21.09 4.09
C LEU A 132 -0.34 -21.77 5.07
N VAL A 133 0.18 -20.99 6.01
CA VAL A 133 1.23 -21.43 6.94
C VAL A 133 0.83 -21.10 8.38
N ASN A 134 1.05 -22.02 9.33
CA ASN A 134 0.84 -21.73 10.76
C ASN A 134 2.02 -20.99 11.40
N HIS A 135 1.91 -20.57 12.66
CA HIS A 135 3.02 -19.91 13.38
C HIS A 135 4.34 -20.70 13.44
N HIS A 136 4.30 -22.04 13.30
CA HIS A 136 5.48 -22.90 13.31
C HIS A 136 6.15 -23.03 11.92
N GLY A 137 5.63 -22.35 10.90
CA GLY A 137 6.16 -22.44 9.54
C GLY A 137 5.76 -23.74 8.83
N GLU A 138 4.70 -24.41 9.28
CA GLU A 138 4.15 -25.60 8.63
C GLU A 138 3.10 -25.18 7.61
N ILE A 139 3.25 -25.68 6.38
CA ILE A 139 2.29 -25.45 5.29
C ILE A 139 1.09 -26.34 5.55
N VAL A 140 -0.09 -25.73 5.69
CA VAL A 140 -1.37 -26.42 5.95
C VAL A 140 -2.29 -26.42 4.73
N GLU A 141 -2.03 -25.54 3.75
CA GLU A 141 -2.74 -25.49 2.47
C GLU A 141 -1.80 -24.95 1.37
N GLY A 142 -1.99 -25.43 0.14
CA GLY A 142 -1.28 -24.98 -1.06
C GLY A 142 -0.04 -25.81 -1.40
N ASP A 143 0.36 -25.75 -2.66
CA ASP A 143 1.50 -26.48 -3.21
C ASP A 143 2.70 -25.54 -3.37
N GLY A 144 3.76 -25.74 -2.58
CA GLY A 144 4.94 -24.88 -2.64
C GLY A 144 5.90 -25.07 -1.47
N HIS A 145 6.98 -24.31 -1.48
CA HIS A 145 7.94 -24.27 -0.36
C HIS A 145 7.83 -22.96 0.39
N LEU A 146 8.03 -23.00 1.70
CA LEU A 146 8.13 -21.81 2.53
C LEU A 146 9.60 -21.40 2.66
N ASN A 147 9.90 -20.11 2.48
CA ASN A 147 11.16 -19.55 2.95
C ASN A 147 11.08 -19.39 4.48
N ARG A 148 11.46 -20.45 5.21
CA ARG A 148 11.32 -20.50 6.69
C ARG A 148 12.08 -19.38 7.40
N ALA A 149 13.26 -19.01 6.91
CA ALA A 149 14.07 -17.95 7.48
C ALA A 149 13.33 -16.60 7.44
N ALA A 150 12.84 -16.25 6.26
CA ALA A 150 12.00 -15.07 6.03
C ALA A 150 10.75 -15.10 6.93
N PHE A 151 10.01 -16.20 6.90
CA PHE A 151 8.75 -16.33 7.64
C PHE A 151 8.93 -16.23 9.16
N ALA A 152 10.08 -16.61 9.72
CA ALA A 152 10.34 -16.50 11.16
C ALA A 152 10.17 -15.06 11.69
N ILE A 153 10.53 -14.05 10.89
CA ILE A 153 10.34 -12.64 11.25
C ILE A 153 8.85 -12.30 11.34
N HIS A 154 8.10 -12.61 10.28
CA HIS A 154 6.67 -12.29 10.21
C HIS A 154 5.84 -13.08 11.23
N SER A 155 6.22 -14.34 11.54
CA SER A 155 5.53 -15.16 12.53
C SER A 155 5.56 -14.52 13.92
N GLU A 156 6.74 -14.13 14.40
CA GLU A 156 6.89 -13.50 15.71
C GLU A 156 6.28 -12.09 15.75
N LEU A 157 6.34 -11.35 14.63
CA LEU A 157 5.64 -10.09 14.51
C LEU A 157 4.13 -10.25 14.66
N HIS A 158 3.52 -11.19 13.92
CA HIS A 158 2.08 -11.43 13.97
C HIS A 158 1.63 -11.97 15.33
N LYS A 159 2.49 -12.70 16.04
CA LYS A 159 2.26 -13.18 17.41
C LYS A 159 2.28 -12.03 18.41
N ALA A 160 3.25 -11.11 18.29
CA ALA A 160 3.35 -9.94 19.14
C ALA A 160 2.26 -8.88 18.85
N ARG A 161 1.76 -8.82 17.61
CA ARG A 161 0.78 -7.83 17.13
C ARG A 161 -0.45 -8.49 16.49
N PRO A 162 -1.43 -8.94 17.31
CA PRO A 162 -2.69 -9.52 16.80
C PRO A 162 -3.50 -8.57 15.91
N ASP A 163 -3.33 -7.26 16.09
CA ASP A 163 -3.96 -6.21 15.28
C ASP A 163 -3.38 -6.13 13.85
N VAL A 164 -2.15 -6.59 13.65
CA VAL A 164 -1.51 -6.64 12.32
C VAL A 164 -2.11 -7.79 11.51
N ILE A 165 -2.75 -7.42 10.40
CA ILE A 165 -3.29 -8.35 9.41
C ILE A 165 -2.24 -8.69 8.37
N ALA A 166 -1.38 -7.75 7.99
CA ALA A 166 -0.35 -8.00 6.99
C ALA A 166 0.98 -7.37 7.35
N ALA A 167 2.05 -8.03 6.92
CA ALA A 167 3.42 -7.54 6.99
C ALA A 167 4.07 -7.68 5.62
N ALA A 168 4.86 -6.70 5.21
CA ALA A 168 5.56 -6.68 3.94
C ALA A 168 7.06 -6.40 4.16
N HIS A 169 7.90 -7.21 3.54
CA HIS A 169 9.34 -7.06 3.57
C HIS A 169 9.93 -7.40 2.20
N SER A 170 10.90 -6.62 1.75
CA SER A 170 11.72 -6.96 0.59
C SER A 170 13.11 -6.34 0.66
N HIS A 171 13.97 -6.69 -0.30
CA HIS A 171 15.33 -6.17 -0.44
C HIS A 171 15.41 -5.11 -1.55
N ALA A 172 14.36 -4.29 -1.67
CA ALA A 172 14.24 -3.20 -2.61
C ALA A 172 15.42 -2.21 -2.47
N ILE A 173 15.84 -1.64 -3.60
CA ILE A 173 17.15 -0.99 -3.72
C ILE A 173 17.32 0.24 -2.81
N TRP A 174 16.29 1.07 -2.67
CA TRP A 174 16.39 2.38 -2.00
C TRP A 174 16.35 2.22 -0.49
N GLY A 175 15.46 1.39 0.02
CA GLY A 175 15.32 1.06 1.43
C GLY A 175 16.52 0.27 1.92
N LYS A 176 17.04 -0.67 1.12
CA LYS A 176 18.30 -1.35 1.41
C LYS A 176 19.46 -0.35 1.47
N ALA A 177 19.59 0.53 0.49
CA ALA A 177 20.64 1.56 0.47
C ALA A 177 20.53 2.53 1.67
N PHE A 178 19.32 2.99 1.98
CA PHE A 178 19.06 3.89 3.11
C PHE A 178 19.34 3.22 4.45
N SER A 179 18.92 1.95 4.61
CA SER A 179 19.12 1.19 5.85
C SER A 179 20.59 1.02 6.21
N ALA A 180 21.51 1.10 5.24
CA ALA A 180 22.94 1.04 5.49
C ALA A 180 23.48 2.29 6.22
N GLN A 181 22.73 3.39 6.25
CA GLN A 181 23.09 4.63 6.94
C GLN A 181 22.71 4.63 8.44
N SER A 182 21.99 3.60 8.91
CA SER A 182 21.67 3.39 10.33
C SER A 182 20.99 4.61 10.99
N ARG A 183 19.94 5.14 10.36
CA ARG A 183 19.17 6.30 10.85
C ARG A 183 17.71 6.23 10.40
N LEU A 184 16.87 7.06 11.01
CA LEU A 184 15.46 7.22 10.66
C LEU A 184 15.28 8.07 9.39
N LEU A 185 14.14 7.88 8.71
CA LEU A 185 13.68 8.77 7.65
C LEU A 185 13.39 10.16 8.21
N ALA A 186 13.85 11.19 7.51
CA ALA A 186 13.59 12.57 7.87
C ALA A 186 12.27 13.05 7.21
N PRO A 187 11.48 13.92 7.87
CA PRO A 187 10.24 14.46 7.31
C PRO A 187 10.54 15.56 6.27
N ILE A 188 11.13 15.17 5.13
CA ILE A 188 11.55 16.11 4.07
C ILE A 188 10.50 16.36 2.98
N SER A 189 9.39 15.62 3.02
CA SER A 189 8.27 15.75 2.09
C SER A 189 6.96 15.38 2.81
N GLN A 190 5.83 15.79 2.24
CA GLN A 190 4.51 15.40 2.75
C GLN A 190 4.39 13.88 2.87
N ASP A 191 4.85 13.13 1.86
CA ASP A 191 4.79 11.66 1.86
C ASP A 191 5.67 11.04 2.97
N ALA A 192 6.86 11.59 3.22
CA ALA A 192 7.74 11.12 4.28
C ALA A 192 7.13 11.33 5.68
N THR A 193 6.26 12.33 5.86
CA THR A 193 5.56 12.53 7.14
C THR A 193 4.61 11.39 7.50
N ALA A 194 4.21 10.51 6.57
CA ALA A 194 3.45 9.30 6.88
C ALA A 194 4.16 8.38 7.90
N PHE A 195 5.48 8.51 8.03
CA PHE A 195 6.32 7.75 8.96
C PHE A 195 6.81 8.57 10.16
N TYR A 196 6.50 9.87 10.25
CA TYR A 196 6.99 10.72 11.33
C TYR A 196 6.55 10.16 12.70
N ASP A 197 7.52 9.92 13.59
CA ASP A 197 7.35 9.22 14.88
C ASP A 197 6.66 7.83 14.82
N ASP A 198 6.56 7.24 13.64
CA ASP A 198 5.81 6.00 13.38
C ASP A 198 6.61 4.96 12.59
N HIS A 199 7.93 5.03 12.71
CA HIS A 199 8.84 3.96 12.33
C HIS A 199 10.01 3.86 13.31
N VAL A 200 10.69 2.72 13.30
CA VAL A 200 11.88 2.47 14.13
C VAL A 200 13.11 2.17 13.29
N LEU A 201 14.28 2.35 13.90
CA LEU A 201 15.54 1.80 13.42
C LEU A 201 15.83 0.53 14.23
N PHE A 202 15.93 -0.61 13.56
CA PHE A 202 16.44 -1.85 14.13
C PHE A 202 17.92 -1.97 13.80
N ASP A 203 18.77 -1.66 14.78
CA ASP A 203 20.24 -1.58 14.65
C ASP A 203 20.97 -2.85 15.12
N ASP A 204 20.23 -3.89 15.48
CA ASP A 204 20.75 -5.14 16.05
C ASP A 204 20.76 -6.28 15.03
N TYR A 205 21.18 -6.00 13.80
CA TYR A 205 21.26 -7.00 12.73
C TYR A 205 22.41 -7.98 12.98
N THR A 206 22.08 -9.28 13.06
CA THR A 206 23.04 -10.35 13.42
C THR A 206 23.35 -11.30 12.26
N GLY A 207 22.96 -10.96 11.03
CA GLY A 207 23.10 -11.82 9.85
C GLY A 207 21.83 -12.63 9.55
N VAL A 208 21.89 -13.58 8.61
CA VAL A 208 20.75 -14.46 8.32
C VAL A 208 20.56 -15.44 9.48
N VAL A 209 19.63 -15.12 10.38
CA VAL A 209 19.30 -15.99 11.51
C VAL A 209 18.12 -16.87 11.12
N LEU A 210 18.30 -18.20 11.22
CA LEU A 210 17.25 -19.20 10.97
C LEU A 210 16.34 -19.43 12.19
N ASP A 211 16.55 -18.65 13.24
CA ASP A 211 15.90 -18.74 14.55
C ASP A 211 14.93 -17.56 14.77
N SER A 212 13.80 -17.87 15.41
CA SER A 212 12.77 -16.94 15.88
C SER A 212 13.28 -15.72 16.66
N SER A 213 14.45 -15.79 17.31
CA SER A 213 14.97 -14.72 18.17
C SER A 213 15.19 -13.38 17.45
N GLU A 214 15.49 -13.39 16.14
CA GLU A 214 15.54 -12.15 15.36
C GLU A 214 14.14 -11.57 15.14
N GLY A 215 13.15 -12.41 14.83
CA GLY A 215 11.75 -12.01 14.72
C GLY A 215 11.21 -11.40 16.02
N GLU A 216 11.51 -11.99 17.17
CA GLU A 216 11.13 -11.47 18.49
C GLU A 216 11.74 -10.09 18.76
N ARG A 217 13.03 -9.91 18.46
CA ARG A 217 13.72 -8.62 18.65
C ARG A 217 13.19 -7.54 17.70
N ILE A 218 12.94 -7.88 16.43
CA ILE A 218 12.32 -6.97 15.47
C ILE A 218 10.91 -6.58 15.93
N ALA A 219 10.10 -7.54 16.36
CA ALA A 219 8.75 -7.28 16.86
C ALA A 219 8.77 -6.38 18.11
N ALA A 220 9.68 -6.64 19.05
CA ALA A 220 9.88 -5.81 20.23
C ALA A 220 10.32 -4.38 19.89
N ALA A 221 11.27 -4.24 18.94
CA ALA A 221 11.74 -2.93 18.48
C ALA A 221 10.63 -2.16 17.75
N LEU A 222 9.85 -2.83 16.90
CA LEU A 222 8.73 -2.23 16.17
C LEU A 222 7.68 -1.66 17.12
N GLY A 223 7.40 -2.37 18.21
CA GLY A 223 6.38 -1.97 19.19
C GLY A 223 5.04 -1.76 18.51
N ASN A 224 4.47 -0.56 18.65
CA ASN A 224 3.19 -0.18 18.04
C ASN A 224 3.33 0.56 16.69
N LYS A 225 4.56 0.72 16.16
CA LYS A 225 4.80 1.50 14.95
C LYS A 225 4.46 0.72 13.68
N LYS A 226 4.30 1.43 12.55
CA LYS A 226 3.94 0.81 11.26
C LYS A 226 5.12 0.31 10.42
N ALA A 227 6.35 0.76 10.70
CA ALA A 227 7.52 0.40 9.89
C ALA A 227 8.81 0.26 10.71
N ALA A 228 9.71 -0.57 10.21
CA ALA A 228 11.07 -0.72 10.71
C ALA A 228 12.07 -0.59 9.56
N ILE A 229 13.14 0.18 9.81
CA ILE A 229 14.34 0.21 9.00
C ILE A 229 15.28 -0.83 9.62
N LEU A 230 15.52 -1.92 8.90
CA LEU A 230 16.39 -3.01 9.33
C LEU A 230 17.80 -2.69 8.83
N ARG A 231 18.70 -2.27 9.73
CA ARG A 231 20.05 -1.84 9.37
C ARG A 231 20.73 -2.87 8.47
N ASN A 232 21.32 -2.38 7.36
CA ASN A 232 22.04 -3.19 6.37
C ASN A 232 21.19 -4.31 5.70
N HIS A 233 19.87 -4.31 5.85
CA HIS A 233 18.99 -5.38 5.38
C HIS A 233 17.89 -4.83 4.45
N GLY A 234 17.11 -3.86 4.92
CA GLY A 234 16.00 -3.30 4.14
C GLY A 234 14.92 -2.67 5.00
N LEU A 235 13.68 -2.73 4.50
CA LEU A 235 12.51 -2.18 5.20
C LEU A 235 11.55 -3.31 5.55
N LEU A 236 10.78 -3.10 6.62
CA LEU A 236 9.64 -3.93 6.97
C LEU A 236 8.48 -3.00 7.33
N THR A 237 7.28 -3.30 6.82
CA THR A 237 6.07 -2.54 7.14
C THR A 237 4.94 -3.47 7.56
N VAL A 238 4.02 -2.94 8.37
CA VAL A 238 2.86 -3.67 8.88
C VAL A 238 1.60 -2.84 8.70
N GLY A 239 0.45 -3.51 8.67
CA GLY A 239 -0.83 -2.85 8.55
C GLY A 239 -1.99 -3.70 9.07
N THR A 240 -3.09 -3.02 9.36
CA THR A 240 -4.38 -3.62 9.72
C THR A 240 -5.13 -4.17 8.51
N SER A 241 -4.53 -4.02 7.31
CA SER A 241 -4.97 -4.64 6.06
C SER A 241 -3.76 -4.93 5.15
N VAL A 242 -3.96 -5.78 4.14
CA VAL A 242 -2.90 -6.05 3.14
C VAL A 242 -2.56 -4.77 2.39
N GLU A 243 -3.59 -3.99 2.05
CA GLU A 243 -3.49 -2.74 1.32
C GLU A 243 -2.62 -1.70 2.03
N SER A 244 -2.87 -1.48 3.32
CA SER A 244 -2.12 -0.52 4.13
C SER A 244 -0.66 -0.95 4.29
N ALA A 245 -0.41 -2.21 4.69
CA ALA A 245 0.94 -2.73 4.87
C ALA A 245 1.81 -2.56 3.60
N VAL A 246 1.24 -2.86 2.44
CA VAL A 246 1.94 -2.78 1.15
C VAL A 246 2.07 -1.36 0.65
N TRP A 247 1.05 -0.51 0.85
CA TRP A 247 1.19 0.92 0.59
C TRP A 247 2.30 1.55 1.42
N TRP A 248 2.37 1.23 2.71
CA TRP A 248 3.46 1.72 3.57
C TRP A 248 4.82 1.28 3.06
N TYR A 249 4.95 0.07 2.52
CA TYR A 249 6.21 -0.36 1.91
C TYR A 249 6.59 0.50 0.71
N ILE A 250 5.65 0.68 -0.24
CA ILE A 250 5.85 1.51 -1.44
C ILE A 250 6.20 2.96 -1.05
N ALA A 251 5.48 3.52 -0.08
CA ALA A 251 5.70 4.88 0.40
C ALA A 251 7.05 5.03 1.13
N ALA A 252 7.44 4.05 1.94
CA ALA A 252 8.73 4.06 2.64
C ALA A 252 9.88 3.97 1.65
N GLU A 253 9.72 3.18 0.59
CA GLU A 253 10.73 3.04 -0.46
C GLU A 253 10.86 4.30 -1.32
N ASN A 254 9.74 4.98 -1.60
CA ASN A 254 9.73 6.30 -2.20
C ASN A 254 10.37 7.37 -1.29
N ALA A 255 10.11 7.33 0.01
CA ALA A 255 10.70 8.25 0.99
C ALA A 255 12.22 8.07 1.08
N ALA A 256 12.69 6.82 1.18
CA ALA A 256 14.11 6.48 1.16
C ALA A 256 14.80 6.97 -0.12
N LYS A 257 14.20 6.72 -1.29
CA LYS A 257 14.69 7.22 -2.59
C LYS A 257 14.79 8.74 -2.60
N THR A 258 13.72 9.42 -2.20
CA THR A 258 13.65 10.89 -2.19
C THR A 258 14.72 11.48 -1.28
N GLN A 259 14.94 10.88 -0.11
CA GLN A 259 15.92 11.36 0.85
C GLN A 259 17.35 11.18 0.35
N LEU A 260 17.70 10.00 -0.16
CA LEU A 260 19.03 9.74 -0.73
C LEU A 260 19.36 10.69 -1.89
N LEU A 261 18.40 10.90 -2.81
CA LEU A 261 18.57 11.80 -3.94
C LEU A 261 18.68 13.26 -3.50
N SER A 262 17.89 13.67 -2.50
CA SER A 262 17.92 15.04 -1.97
C SER A 262 19.26 15.35 -1.30
N GLU A 263 19.78 14.42 -0.50
CA GLU A 263 21.09 14.56 0.15
C GLU A 263 22.27 14.53 -0.83
N ALA A 264 22.14 13.75 -1.91
CA ALA A 264 23.11 13.78 -3.00
C ALA A 264 23.12 15.13 -3.74
N ALA A 265 21.96 15.80 -3.83
CA ALA A 265 21.83 17.11 -4.47
C ALA A 265 22.27 18.28 -3.57
N GLY A 266 22.28 18.09 -2.24
CA GLY A 266 22.75 19.09 -1.28
C GLY A 266 22.15 18.93 0.12
N PRO A 267 22.36 19.91 1.01
CA PRO A 267 21.78 19.89 2.35
C PRO A 267 20.25 19.85 2.30
N ILE A 268 19.65 18.94 3.08
CA ILE A 268 18.20 18.84 3.24
C ILE A 268 17.71 19.76 4.37
N ARG A 269 16.44 20.18 4.28
CA ARG A 269 15.74 20.92 5.34
C ARG A 269 14.48 20.16 5.72
N PRO A 270 14.51 19.36 6.80
CA PRO A 270 13.31 18.69 7.31
C PRO A 270 12.23 19.69 7.74
N LEU A 271 10.98 19.23 7.70
CA LEU A 271 9.83 19.95 8.28
C LEU A 271 9.99 20.05 9.81
N ASP A 272 9.49 21.15 10.37
CA ASP A 272 9.43 21.35 11.82
C ASP A 272 8.45 20.36 12.47
N HIS A 273 8.69 20.03 13.74
CA HIS A 273 7.94 19.01 14.49
C HIS A 273 6.41 19.18 14.41
N ASP A 274 5.91 20.40 14.61
CA ASP A 274 4.46 20.66 14.63
C ASP A 274 3.83 20.43 13.25
N ILE A 275 4.55 20.79 12.18
CA ILE A 275 4.08 20.58 10.80
C ILE A 275 4.12 19.09 10.48
N ALA A 276 5.23 18.40 10.78
CA ALA A 276 5.38 16.97 10.52
C ALA A 276 4.32 16.14 11.28
N THR A 277 4.04 16.49 12.54
CA THR A 277 3.01 15.86 13.37
C THR A 277 1.61 16.10 12.80
N HIS A 278 1.29 17.34 12.42
CA HIS A 278 -0.01 17.66 11.83
C HIS A 278 -0.24 16.91 10.52
N THR A 279 0.76 16.89 9.64
CA THR A 279 0.67 16.21 8.35
C THR A 279 0.63 14.68 8.51
N HIS A 280 1.40 14.10 9.44
CA HIS A 280 1.29 12.67 9.79
C HIS A 280 -0.15 12.27 10.14
N GLY A 281 -0.87 13.09 10.92
CA GLY A 281 -2.27 12.83 11.25
C GLY A 281 -3.20 12.76 10.03
N GLN A 282 -2.82 13.41 8.92
CA GLN A 282 -3.59 13.43 7.67
C GLN A 282 -3.24 12.27 6.73
N VAL A 283 -1.95 11.91 6.62
CA VAL A 283 -1.47 10.97 5.59
C VAL A 283 -0.94 9.65 6.14
N GLY A 284 -0.73 9.54 7.45
CA GLY A 284 -0.12 8.38 8.12
C GLY A 284 -1.11 7.41 8.76
N ASN A 285 -2.42 7.59 8.59
CA ASN A 285 -3.44 6.72 9.19
C ASN A 285 -3.78 5.51 8.28
N GLU A 286 -4.28 4.44 8.89
CA GLU A 286 -4.55 3.15 8.22
C GLU A 286 -5.55 3.24 7.07
N ILE A 287 -6.60 4.07 7.20
CA ILE A 287 -7.57 4.28 6.12
C ILE A 287 -6.94 5.01 4.93
N GLY A 288 -6.02 5.94 5.18
CA GLY A 288 -5.21 6.60 4.15
C GLY A 288 -4.30 5.61 3.41
N GLY A 289 -3.70 4.65 4.13
CA GLY A 289 -2.92 3.58 3.52
C GLY A 289 -3.76 2.67 2.63
N TRP A 290 -4.91 2.22 3.14
CA TRP A 290 -5.86 1.43 2.37
C TRP A 290 -6.38 2.18 1.13
N PHE A 291 -6.70 3.47 1.28
CA PHE A 291 -7.21 4.30 0.20
C PHE A 291 -6.18 4.46 -0.92
N SER A 292 -4.92 4.75 -0.56
CA SER A 292 -3.84 4.93 -1.53
C SER A 292 -3.60 3.68 -2.39
N PHE A 293 -3.79 2.50 -1.80
CA PHE A 293 -3.68 1.22 -2.53
C PHE A 293 -4.77 1.04 -3.60
N GLN A 294 -5.97 1.63 -3.46
CA GLN A 294 -7.08 1.36 -4.38
C GLN A 294 -6.75 1.72 -5.84
N SER A 295 -6.00 2.79 -6.06
CA SER A 295 -5.56 3.18 -7.40
C SER A 295 -4.60 2.16 -8.02
N LEU A 296 -3.74 1.54 -7.20
CA LEU A 296 -2.80 0.50 -7.60
C LEU A 296 -3.53 -0.81 -7.91
N TRP A 297 -4.52 -1.14 -7.08
CA TRP A 297 -5.43 -2.26 -7.32
C TRP A 297 -6.15 -2.15 -8.66
N ASP A 298 -6.79 -1.00 -8.93
CA ASP A 298 -7.55 -0.79 -10.17
C ASP A 298 -6.65 -0.91 -11.41
N ARG A 299 -5.39 -0.49 -11.29
CA ARG A 299 -4.38 -0.64 -12.34
C ARG A 299 -4.00 -2.10 -12.55
N VAL A 300 -3.57 -2.80 -11.50
CA VAL A 300 -3.02 -4.16 -11.64
C VAL A 300 -4.09 -5.16 -12.05
N VAL A 301 -5.34 -5.04 -11.57
CA VAL A 301 -6.47 -5.87 -12.03
C VAL A 301 -6.71 -5.72 -13.52
N ARG A 302 -6.53 -4.51 -14.06
CA ARG A 302 -6.75 -4.23 -15.48
C ARG A 302 -5.60 -4.73 -16.34
N GLU A 303 -4.36 -4.55 -15.89
CA GLU A 303 -3.18 -4.84 -16.68
C GLU A 303 -2.72 -6.30 -16.57
N GLU A 304 -2.97 -6.96 -15.43
CA GLU A 304 -2.45 -8.30 -15.10
C GLU A 304 -3.53 -9.18 -14.43
N PRO A 305 -4.73 -9.36 -15.03
CA PRO A 305 -5.84 -10.05 -14.35
C PRO A 305 -5.55 -11.52 -14.00
N ASP A 306 -4.52 -12.14 -14.58
CA ASP A 306 -4.16 -13.55 -14.36
C ASP A 306 -3.73 -13.84 -12.91
N PHE A 307 -3.38 -12.83 -12.11
CA PHE A 307 -3.09 -13.04 -10.68
C PHE A 307 -4.33 -13.47 -9.89
N LEU A 308 -5.53 -13.19 -10.39
CA LEU A 308 -6.80 -13.53 -9.71
C LEU A 308 -7.15 -15.01 -9.79
N GLU A 309 -6.49 -15.75 -10.69
CA GLU A 309 -6.67 -17.20 -10.89
C GLU A 309 -6.21 -18.03 -9.70
#